data_AF-A0A0R2RU30-F1
#
_entry.id   AF-A0A0R2RU30-F1
#
_cell.length_a   1.000
_cell.length_b   1.000
_cell.length_c   1.000
_cell.angle_alpha   90.00
_cell.angle_beta   90.00
_cell.angle_gamma   90.00
#
_symmetry.space_group_name_H-M   'P 1'
#
loop_
_entity.id
_entity.type
_entity.pdbx_description
1 polymer ?
#
loop_
_entity_poly.entity_id
_entity_poly.type
_entity_poly.pdbx_seq_one_letter_code
_entity_poly.pdbx_strand_id
1 'polypeptide(L)'
;MKYSIEQASKISGVNKITLRSWENRYNFLVPKRTDTNIRYYSQDSLVCTLNTKVLLSEKIKISVIATKTEREICDLVDSKFLDSKNENKNIYIARIIRAALCYDRNLFDATLLQGFKKYGLTNFYQEIMFVALEKIGYIWEVKSNDPEHEKFVSILLENKIQDITKELKDTNMSKDIWLLFIMSPYVFLNRSDSHFISLTKTTKMVKDASLNISDKWGF
;
A
#
# COMPACT_ATOMS: atom_id res chain seq x y z
N MET A 1 -1.41 8.66 -14.39
CA MET A 1 -1.32 9.69 -13.33
C MET A 1 0.08 10.31 -13.31
N LYS A 2 0.24 11.53 -12.76
CA LYS A 2 1.52 12.24 -12.62
C LYS A 2 1.74 12.59 -11.15
N TYR A 3 2.87 12.19 -10.58
CA TYR A 3 3.23 12.46 -9.18
C TYR A 3 4.42 13.42 -9.11
N SER A 4 4.36 14.42 -8.24
CA SER A 4 5.51 15.27 -7.95
C SER A 4 6.60 14.50 -7.21
N ILE A 5 7.83 15.03 -7.18
CA ILE A 5 8.91 14.42 -6.41
C ILE A 5 8.60 14.36 -4.90
N GLU A 6 7.79 15.30 -4.39
CA GLU A 6 7.34 15.28 -3.00
C GLU A 6 6.41 14.11 -2.73
N GLN A 7 5.43 13.92 -3.61
CA GLN A 7 4.48 12.81 -3.49
C GLN A 7 5.20 11.47 -3.64
N ALA A 8 6.08 11.34 -4.64
CA ALA A 8 6.89 10.14 -4.82
C ALA A 8 7.74 9.84 -3.58
N SER A 9 8.33 10.87 -2.95
CA SER A 9 9.11 10.73 -1.72
C SER A 9 8.26 10.25 -0.54
N LYS A 10 7.08 10.86 -0.32
CA LYS A 10 6.16 10.46 0.77
C LYS A 10 5.65 9.04 0.61
N ILE A 11 5.17 8.69 -0.58
CA ILE A 11 4.56 7.38 -0.86
C ILE A 11 5.61 6.26 -0.80
N SER A 12 6.77 6.45 -1.43
CA SER A 12 7.82 5.42 -1.45
C SER A 12 8.64 5.35 -0.15
N GLY A 13 8.68 6.44 0.63
CA GLY A 13 9.59 6.58 1.77
C GLY A 13 11.06 6.77 1.37
N VAL A 14 11.34 7.11 0.11
CA VAL A 14 12.68 7.45 -0.38
C VAL A 14 12.82 8.97 -0.43
N ASN A 15 13.84 9.53 0.23
CA ASN A 15 14.08 10.97 0.22
C ASN A 15 14.29 11.50 -1.23
N LYS A 16 13.70 12.67 -1.53
CA LYS A 16 13.94 13.47 -2.75
C LYS A 16 15.40 13.53 -3.19
N ILE A 17 16.33 13.74 -2.24
CA ILE A 17 17.77 13.83 -2.54
C ILE A 17 18.27 12.49 -3.11
N THR A 18 17.83 11.38 -2.52
CA THR A 18 18.17 10.03 -2.99
C THR A 18 17.59 9.75 -4.38
N LEU A 19 16.34 10.15 -4.64
CA LEU A 19 15.73 10.02 -5.97
C LEU A 19 16.54 10.78 -7.04
N ARG A 20 16.94 12.03 -6.74
CA ARG A 20 17.81 12.82 -7.63
C ARG A 20 19.19 12.19 -7.81
N SER A 21 19.74 11.58 -6.76
CA SER A 21 21.02 10.87 -6.83
C SER A 21 20.92 9.65 -7.75
N TRP A 22 19.81 8.91 -7.70
CA TRP A 22 19.58 7.78 -8.60
C TRP A 22 19.41 8.21 -10.06
N GLU A 23 18.68 9.30 -10.31
CA GLU A 23 18.58 9.95 -11.62
C GLU A 23 19.98 10.28 -12.17
N ASN A 24 20.77 11.04 -11.40
CA ASN A 24 22.06 11.56 -11.87
C ASN A 24 23.16 10.50 -12.01
N ARG A 25 23.22 9.53 -11.07
CA ARG A 25 24.36 8.59 -11.01
C ARG A 25 24.13 7.33 -11.83
N TYR A 26 22.89 6.89 -11.96
CA TYR A 26 22.56 5.60 -12.58
C TYR A 26 21.60 5.72 -13.77
N ASN A 27 21.19 6.94 -14.14
CA ASN A 27 20.13 7.17 -15.10
C ASN A 27 18.87 6.34 -14.79
N PHE A 28 18.57 6.20 -13.49
CA PHE A 28 17.54 5.32 -12.97
C PHE A 28 16.38 6.14 -12.40
N LEU A 29 15.14 5.69 -12.63
CA LEU A 29 13.91 6.41 -12.25
C LEU A 29 13.88 7.84 -12.81
N VAL A 30 14.27 7.98 -14.08
CA VAL A 30 14.32 9.28 -14.77
C VAL A 30 12.91 9.88 -14.84
N PRO A 31 12.67 11.05 -14.23
CA PRO A 31 11.36 11.69 -14.24
C PRO A 31 11.03 12.25 -15.62
N LYS A 32 9.75 12.22 -15.97
CA LYS A 32 9.24 13.02 -17.08
C LYS A 32 9.16 14.48 -16.66
N ARG A 33 9.15 15.39 -17.63
CA ARG A 33 9.12 16.84 -17.38
C ARG A 33 7.94 17.51 -18.07
N THR A 34 7.35 18.51 -17.41
CA THR A 34 6.36 19.40 -18.02
C THR A 34 7.05 20.39 -18.95
N ASP A 35 6.27 21.14 -19.72
CA ASP A 35 6.77 22.22 -20.59
C ASP A 35 7.49 23.31 -19.76
N THR A 36 7.09 23.48 -18.50
CA THR A 36 7.75 24.33 -17.50
C THR A 36 8.93 23.66 -16.80
N ASN A 37 9.43 22.52 -17.30
CA ASN A 37 10.58 21.77 -16.81
C ASN A 37 10.43 21.17 -15.39
N ILE A 38 9.19 21.01 -14.90
CA ILE A 38 8.90 20.45 -13.59
C ILE A 38 8.88 18.92 -13.67
N ARG A 39 9.59 18.25 -12.75
CA ARG A 39 9.66 16.79 -12.66
C ARG A 39 8.34 16.18 -12.23
N TYR A 40 7.92 15.14 -12.94
CA TYR A 40 6.84 14.27 -12.52
C TYR A 40 7.16 12.79 -12.80
N TYR A 41 6.62 11.93 -11.95
CA TYR A 41 6.77 10.48 -11.99
C TYR A 41 5.48 9.83 -12.43
N SER A 42 5.60 8.76 -13.21
CA SER A 42 4.46 7.92 -13.57
C SER A 42 4.10 6.96 -12.43
N GLN A 43 2.98 6.27 -12.58
CA GLN A 43 2.60 5.19 -11.66
C GLN A 43 3.66 4.07 -11.66
N ASP A 44 4.16 3.67 -12.82
CA ASP A 44 5.16 2.61 -12.93
C ASP A 44 6.48 3.01 -12.28
N SER A 45 6.90 4.25 -12.48
CA SER A 45 8.07 4.82 -11.80
C SER A 45 7.91 4.83 -10.28
N LEU A 46 6.69 5.06 -9.78
CA LEU A 46 6.40 5.02 -8.35
C LEU A 46 6.48 3.60 -7.78
N VAL A 47 5.90 2.62 -8.48
CA VAL A 47 6.01 1.19 -8.15
C VAL A 47 7.48 0.75 -8.17
N CYS A 48 8.23 1.14 -9.18
CA CYS A 48 9.65 0.84 -9.31
C CYS A 48 10.47 1.46 -8.15
N THR A 49 10.16 2.69 -7.76
CA THR A 49 10.79 3.37 -6.62
C THR A 49 10.53 2.62 -5.30
N LEU A 50 9.28 2.24 -5.08
CA LEU A 50 8.83 1.49 -3.91
C LEU A 50 9.56 0.14 -3.81
N ASN A 51 9.57 -0.62 -4.91
CA ASN A 51 10.24 -1.92 -4.96
C ASN A 51 11.76 -1.79 -4.78
N THR A 52 12.37 -0.76 -5.36
CA THR A 52 13.80 -0.46 -5.15
C THR A 52 14.10 -0.25 -3.67
N LYS A 53 13.27 0.50 -2.95
CA LYS A 53 13.45 0.70 -1.50
C LYS A 53 13.41 -0.61 -0.72
N VAL A 54 12.51 -1.53 -1.08
CA VAL A 54 12.45 -2.87 -0.47
C VAL A 54 13.69 -3.68 -0.80
N LEU A 55 14.10 -3.74 -2.06
CA LEU A 55 15.30 -4.51 -2.45
C LEU A 55 16.57 -3.97 -1.78
N LEU A 56 16.66 -2.66 -1.53
CA LEU A 56 17.75 -2.08 -0.74
C LEU A 56 17.74 -2.57 0.72
N SER A 57 16.55 -2.74 1.33
CA SER A 57 16.43 -3.34 2.66
C SER A 57 16.80 -4.84 2.67
N GLU A 58 16.69 -5.51 1.53
CA GLU A 58 17.21 -6.86 1.29
C GLU A 58 18.73 -6.90 1.00
N LYS A 59 19.45 -5.80 1.28
CA LYS A 59 20.90 -5.64 1.04
C LYS A 59 21.32 -5.75 -0.43
N ILE A 60 20.39 -5.61 -1.37
CA ILE A 60 20.71 -5.56 -2.81
C ILE A 60 21.14 -4.13 -3.15
N LYS A 61 22.33 -3.98 -3.74
CA LYS A 61 22.89 -2.66 -4.05
C LYS A 61 22.12 -1.95 -5.14
N ILE A 62 21.96 -0.62 -5.02
CA ILE A 62 21.31 0.21 -6.05
C ILE A 62 21.94 0.05 -7.43
N SER A 63 23.26 -0.11 -7.50
CA SER A 63 23.98 -0.33 -8.76
C SER A 63 23.55 -1.59 -9.50
N VAL A 64 23.04 -2.61 -8.79
CA VAL A 64 22.50 -3.85 -9.37
C VAL A 64 21.02 -3.71 -9.70
N ILE A 65 20.27 -2.94 -8.90
CA ILE A 65 18.84 -2.71 -9.14
C ILE A 65 18.67 -1.82 -10.38
N ALA A 66 19.50 -0.78 -10.53
CA ALA A 66 19.39 0.19 -11.61
C ALA A 66 19.66 -0.38 -13.00
N THR A 67 20.32 -1.55 -13.11
CA THR A 67 20.55 -2.24 -14.39
C THR A 67 19.37 -3.11 -14.82
N LYS A 68 18.30 -3.15 -14.03
CA LYS A 68 17.13 -4.01 -14.26
C LYS A 68 15.97 -3.20 -14.80
N THR A 69 15.14 -3.87 -15.59
CA THR A 69 13.85 -3.35 -16.02
C THR A 69 12.87 -3.26 -14.84
N GLU A 70 11.85 -2.42 -14.97
CA GLU A 70 10.80 -2.28 -13.94
C GLU A 70 10.10 -3.61 -13.64
N ARG A 71 9.96 -4.47 -14.66
CA ARG A 71 9.38 -5.82 -14.52
C ARG A 71 10.29 -6.74 -13.71
N GLU A 72 11.58 -6.81 -14.05
CA GLU A 72 12.54 -7.63 -13.29
C GLU A 72 12.66 -7.18 -11.83
N ILE A 73 12.51 -5.89 -11.56
CA ILE A 73 12.47 -5.35 -10.19
C ILE A 73 11.23 -5.86 -9.46
N CYS A 74 10.06 -5.86 -10.10
CA CYS A 74 8.85 -6.45 -9.55
C CYS A 74 9.01 -7.96 -9.28
N ASP A 75 9.56 -8.70 -10.24
CA ASP A 75 9.77 -10.14 -10.14
C ASP A 75 10.74 -10.49 -9.01
N LEU A 76 11.77 -9.68 -8.79
CA LEU A 76 12.69 -9.86 -7.67
C LEU A 76 11.99 -9.68 -6.32
N VAL A 77 11.16 -8.65 -6.16
CA VAL A 77 10.37 -8.47 -4.93
C VAL A 77 9.43 -9.67 -4.73
N ASP A 78 8.83 -10.17 -5.80
CA ASP A 78 7.91 -11.30 -5.73
C ASP A 78 8.64 -12.62 -5.40
N SER A 79 9.86 -12.81 -5.91
CA SER A 79 10.70 -13.95 -5.51
C SER A 79 11.07 -13.90 -4.01
N LYS A 80 11.34 -12.70 -3.48
CA LYS A 80 11.64 -12.50 -2.05
C LYS A 80 10.42 -12.69 -1.17
N PHE A 81 9.23 -12.42 -1.68
CA PHE A 81 7.97 -12.68 -1.00
C PHE A 81 7.64 -14.18 -0.90
N LEU A 82 7.97 -14.95 -1.94
CA LEU A 82 7.76 -16.40 -1.96
C LEU A 82 8.76 -17.17 -1.07
N ASP A 83 9.87 -16.55 -0.69
CA ASP A 83 10.81 -17.12 0.28
C ASP A 83 10.19 -17.11 1.69
N SER A 84 9.76 -18.28 2.16
CA SER A 84 9.14 -18.44 3.46
C SER A 84 10.05 -18.03 4.64
N LYS A 85 11.37 -18.09 4.46
CA LYS A 85 12.36 -17.67 5.46
C LYS A 85 12.56 -16.15 5.51
N ASN A 86 12.06 -15.42 4.52
CA ASN A 86 12.21 -13.97 4.47
C ASN A 86 11.25 -13.27 5.42
N GLU A 87 11.77 -12.61 6.45
CA GLU A 87 10.98 -11.93 7.47
C GLU A 87 10.76 -10.44 7.21
N ASN A 88 11.25 -9.91 6.08
CA ASN A 88 11.17 -8.49 5.78
C ASN A 88 9.72 -8.04 5.49
N LYS A 89 9.10 -7.46 6.51
CA LYS A 89 7.74 -6.89 6.48
C LYS A 89 7.55 -5.84 5.37
N ASN A 90 8.61 -5.13 4.97
CA ASN A 90 8.53 -4.13 3.90
C ASN A 90 8.13 -4.72 2.54
N ILE A 91 8.39 -6.01 2.31
CA ILE A 91 7.96 -6.71 1.10
C ILE A 91 6.43 -6.73 1.02
N TYR A 92 5.75 -7.05 2.12
CA TYR A 92 4.28 -7.06 2.20
C TYR A 92 3.72 -5.65 1.99
N ILE A 93 4.30 -4.64 2.65
CA ILE A 93 3.89 -3.24 2.50
C ILE A 93 3.99 -2.80 1.04
N ALA A 94 5.12 -3.09 0.38
CA ALA A 94 5.31 -2.70 -1.02
C ALA A 94 4.34 -3.41 -1.96
N ARG A 95 4.10 -4.71 -1.76
CA ARG A 95 3.13 -5.47 -2.56
C ARG A 95 1.71 -4.96 -2.39
N ILE A 96 1.29 -4.60 -1.17
CA ILE A 96 -0.02 -4.02 -0.87
C ILE A 96 -0.19 -2.67 -1.58
N ILE A 97 0.82 -1.78 -1.48
CA ILE A 97 0.77 -0.48 -2.16
C ILE A 97 0.80 -0.63 -3.68
N ARG A 98 1.62 -1.55 -4.22
CA ARG A 98 1.65 -1.88 -5.65
C ARG A 98 0.29 -2.37 -6.13
N ALA A 99 -0.33 -3.28 -5.38
CA ALA A 99 -1.66 -3.78 -5.67
C ALA A 99 -2.72 -2.66 -5.68
N ALA A 100 -2.65 -1.74 -4.72
CA ALA A 100 -3.54 -0.58 -4.66
C ALA A 100 -3.32 0.40 -5.84
N LEU A 101 -2.05 0.66 -6.22
CA LEU A 101 -1.72 1.53 -7.35
C LEU A 101 -2.17 0.93 -8.69
N CYS A 102 -1.92 -0.36 -8.89
CA CYS A 102 -2.21 -1.07 -10.13
C CYS A 102 -3.64 -1.66 -10.18
N TYR A 103 -4.44 -1.45 -9.13
CA TYR A 103 -5.77 -2.05 -8.98
C TYR A 103 -5.76 -3.59 -9.12
N ASP A 104 -4.67 -4.22 -8.69
CA ASP A 104 -4.47 -5.66 -8.78
C ASP A 104 -5.01 -6.36 -7.53
N ARG A 105 -6.26 -6.82 -7.62
CA ARG A 105 -6.94 -7.53 -6.54
C ARG A 105 -6.25 -8.83 -6.15
N ASN A 106 -5.87 -9.63 -7.14
CA ASN A 106 -5.31 -10.95 -6.90
C ASN A 106 -3.99 -10.84 -6.12
N LEU A 107 -3.16 -9.86 -6.49
CA LEU A 107 -1.93 -9.55 -5.77
C LEU A 107 -2.20 -9.15 -4.32
N PHE A 108 -3.22 -8.33 -4.08
CA PHE A 108 -3.58 -7.87 -2.74
C PHE A 108 -4.05 -9.03 -1.86
N ASP A 109 -5.03 -9.81 -2.34
CA ASP A 109 -5.64 -10.89 -1.58
C ASP A 109 -4.61 -11.97 -1.23
N ALA A 110 -3.75 -12.33 -2.18
CA ALA A 110 -2.66 -13.26 -1.94
C ALA A 110 -1.67 -12.74 -0.89
N THR A 111 -1.36 -11.44 -0.93
CA THR A 111 -0.44 -10.81 0.03
C THR A 111 -1.04 -10.74 1.44
N LEU A 112 -2.33 -10.41 1.57
CA LEU A 112 -3.03 -10.43 2.85
C LEU A 112 -3.09 -11.83 3.44
N LEU A 113 -3.54 -12.82 2.66
CA LEU A 113 -3.71 -14.18 3.14
C LEU A 113 -2.39 -14.75 3.67
N GLN A 114 -1.30 -14.56 2.93
CA GLN A 114 0.02 -15.01 3.38
C GLN A 114 0.50 -14.21 4.60
N GLY A 115 0.25 -12.91 4.64
CA GLY A 115 0.61 -12.06 5.76
C GLY A 115 -0.11 -12.44 7.07
N PHE A 116 -1.41 -12.68 7.01
CA PHE A 116 -2.20 -13.15 8.15
C PHE A 116 -1.72 -14.52 8.62
N LYS A 117 -1.44 -15.45 7.70
CA LYS A 117 -0.89 -16.76 8.05
C LYS A 117 0.47 -16.66 8.73
N LYS A 118 1.34 -15.74 8.28
CA LYS A 118 2.72 -15.63 8.77
C LYS A 118 2.84 -14.86 10.08
N TYR A 119 2.12 -13.75 10.22
CA TYR A 119 2.30 -12.82 11.35
C TYR A 119 1.11 -12.81 12.31
N GLY A 120 0.00 -13.46 11.97
CA GLY A 120 -1.27 -13.31 12.68
C GLY A 120 -1.95 -11.98 12.39
N LEU A 121 -3.27 -11.92 12.63
CA LEU A 121 -4.10 -10.77 12.28
C LEU A 121 -3.60 -9.46 12.94
N THR A 122 -3.37 -9.48 14.25
CA THR A 122 -3.01 -8.28 15.03
C THR A 122 -1.69 -7.68 14.60
N ASN A 123 -0.61 -8.48 14.56
CA ASN A 123 0.73 -7.97 14.22
C ASN A 123 0.81 -7.57 12.75
N PHE A 124 0.18 -8.34 11.85
CA PHE A 124 0.08 -7.97 10.45
C PHE A 124 -0.62 -6.62 10.29
N TYR A 125 -1.73 -6.41 10.99
CA TYR A 125 -2.45 -5.15 10.89
C TYR A 125 -1.63 -3.97 11.39
N GLN A 126 -1.05 -4.08 12.59
CA GLN A 126 -0.32 -2.97 13.25
C GLN A 126 0.97 -2.60 12.51
N GLU A 127 1.74 -3.59 12.07
CA GLU A 127 3.10 -3.36 11.57
C GLU A 127 3.18 -3.26 10.04
N ILE A 128 2.21 -3.86 9.32
CA ILE A 128 2.23 -3.91 7.85
C ILE A 128 1.04 -3.13 7.30
N MET A 129 -0.18 -3.52 7.66
CA MET A 129 -1.37 -2.95 7.03
C MET A 129 -1.52 -1.47 7.33
N PHE A 130 -1.34 -1.05 8.59
CA PHE A 130 -1.45 0.34 8.99
C PHE A 130 -0.48 1.24 8.22
N VAL A 131 0.79 0.83 8.11
CA VAL A 131 1.81 1.57 7.36
C VAL A 131 1.49 1.61 5.86
N ALA A 132 0.96 0.53 5.30
CA ALA A 132 0.52 0.50 3.92
C ALA A 132 -0.68 1.44 3.69
N LEU A 133 -1.66 1.45 4.59
CA LEU A 133 -2.85 2.31 4.54
C LEU A 133 -2.49 3.79 4.62
N GLU A 134 -1.57 4.17 5.51
CA GLU A 134 -1.08 5.56 5.60
C GLU A 134 -0.46 6.02 4.27
N LYS A 135 0.39 5.17 3.66
CA LYS A 135 1.00 5.46 2.35
C LYS A 135 0.00 5.51 1.22
N ILE A 136 -0.99 4.62 1.25
CA ILE A 136 -2.11 4.63 0.31
C ILE A 136 -2.93 5.93 0.51
N GLY A 137 -3.11 6.40 1.74
CA GLY A 137 -3.71 7.70 2.06
C GLY A 137 -3.04 8.86 1.32
N TYR A 138 -1.70 8.90 1.30
CA TYR A 138 -0.98 9.90 0.50
C TYR A 138 -1.22 9.77 -1.00
N ILE A 139 -1.44 8.57 -1.53
CA ILE A 139 -1.80 8.37 -2.96
C ILE A 139 -3.18 8.98 -3.24
N TRP A 140 -4.13 8.82 -2.33
CA TRP A 140 -5.50 9.31 -2.50
C TRP A 140 -5.69 10.77 -2.12
N GLU A 141 -4.89 11.34 -1.21
CA GLU A 141 -4.84 12.79 -0.97
C GLU A 141 -4.51 13.56 -2.27
N VAL A 142 -3.66 12.96 -3.12
CA VAL A 142 -3.36 13.48 -4.47
C VAL A 142 -4.57 13.40 -5.42
N LYS A 143 -5.51 12.47 -5.18
CA LYS A 143 -6.78 12.34 -5.90
C LYS A 143 -7.93 13.18 -5.30
N SER A 144 -7.78 13.72 -4.08
CA SER A 144 -8.84 14.39 -3.30
C SER A 144 -9.03 15.89 -3.61
N ASN A 145 -8.25 16.49 -4.51
CA ASN A 145 -8.52 17.87 -4.93
C ASN A 145 -9.78 18.03 -5.82
N ASP A 146 -10.52 16.95 -6.06
CA ASP A 146 -11.82 16.93 -6.74
C ASP A 146 -12.94 16.55 -5.75
N PRO A 147 -13.84 17.49 -5.38
CA PRO A 147 -14.94 17.25 -4.44
C PRO A 147 -15.91 16.14 -4.86
N GLU A 148 -16.09 15.89 -6.16
CA GLU A 148 -16.97 14.82 -6.64
C GLU A 148 -16.36 13.44 -6.42
N HIS A 149 -15.03 13.34 -6.51
CA HIS A 149 -14.29 12.12 -6.24
C HIS A 149 -14.40 11.71 -4.77
N GLU A 150 -14.31 12.68 -3.84
CA GLU A 150 -14.46 12.43 -2.41
C GLU A 150 -15.86 11.91 -2.06
N LYS A 151 -16.90 12.58 -2.58
CA LYS A 151 -18.29 12.14 -2.38
C LYS A 151 -18.54 10.75 -2.98
N PHE A 152 -18.02 10.50 -4.19
CA PHE A 152 -18.12 9.21 -4.85
C PHE A 152 -17.47 8.09 -4.02
N VAL A 153 -16.26 8.33 -3.50
CA VAL A 153 -15.55 7.34 -2.69
C VAL A 153 -16.24 7.08 -1.35
N SER A 154 -16.75 8.12 -0.68
CA SER A 154 -17.49 7.96 0.57
C SER A 154 -18.78 7.15 0.40
N ILE A 155 -19.55 7.42 -0.66
CA ILE A 155 -20.76 6.64 -1.00
C ILE A 155 -20.39 5.20 -1.34
N LEU A 156 -19.31 4.99 -2.09
CA LEU A 156 -18.85 3.64 -2.46
C LEU A 156 -18.37 2.87 -1.21
N LEU A 157 -17.78 3.53 -0.22
CA LEU A 157 -17.37 2.95 1.07
C LEU A 157 -18.56 2.48 1.89
N GLU A 158 -19.57 3.35 2.05
CA GLU A 158 -20.79 3.04 2.79
C GLU A 158 -21.50 1.83 2.20
N ASN A 159 -21.66 1.80 0.87
CA ASN A 159 -22.27 0.68 0.17
C ASN A 159 -21.48 -0.61 0.38
N LYS A 160 -20.14 -0.55 0.36
CA LYS A 160 -19.32 -1.76 0.52
C LYS A 160 -19.25 -2.29 1.94
N ILE A 161 -19.27 -1.42 2.95
CA ILE A 161 -19.41 -1.82 4.35
C ILE A 161 -20.73 -2.54 4.56
N GLN A 162 -21.82 -2.06 3.95
CA GLN A 162 -23.12 -2.72 4.00
C GLN A 162 -23.10 -4.10 3.33
N ASP A 163 -22.49 -4.21 2.14
CA ASP A 163 -22.33 -5.50 1.44
C ASP A 163 -21.57 -6.53 2.27
N ILE A 164 -20.43 -6.14 2.86
CA ILE A 164 -19.60 -7.03 3.70
C ILE A 164 -20.33 -7.44 4.98
N THR A 165 -21.06 -6.51 5.61
CA THR A 165 -21.85 -6.79 6.80
C THR A 165 -22.94 -7.82 6.51
N LYS A 166 -23.44 -7.84 5.27
CA LYS A 166 -24.40 -8.82 4.79
C LYS A 166 -23.73 -10.16 4.47
N GLU A 167 -22.62 -10.18 3.74
CA GLU A 167 -21.90 -11.41 3.39
C GLU A 167 -21.26 -12.12 4.61
N LEU A 168 -20.83 -11.37 5.63
CA LEU A 168 -20.35 -11.93 6.90
C LEU A 168 -21.46 -12.61 7.72
N LYS A 169 -22.72 -12.20 7.55
CA LYS A 169 -23.88 -12.89 8.11
C LYS A 169 -24.16 -14.21 7.36
N ASP A 170 -23.81 -14.27 6.09
CA ASP A 170 -24.06 -15.41 5.20
C ASP A 170 -22.87 -16.41 5.11
N THR A 171 -21.83 -16.28 5.96
CA THR A 171 -20.70 -17.23 6.10
C THR A 171 -19.84 -17.50 4.85
N ASN A 172 -19.80 -16.58 3.89
CA ASN A 172 -18.80 -16.62 2.82
C ASN A 172 -17.64 -15.66 3.12
N MET A 173 -16.40 -16.10 2.94
CA MET A 173 -15.24 -15.21 3.02
C MET A 173 -15.34 -14.21 1.86
N SER A 174 -15.82 -13.00 2.18
CA SER A 174 -16.25 -12.00 1.21
C SER A 174 -15.09 -11.47 0.37
N LYS A 175 -15.32 -11.42 -0.95
CA LYS A 175 -14.47 -10.74 -1.93
C LYS A 175 -14.28 -9.25 -1.57
N ASP A 176 -15.16 -8.63 -0.80
CA ASP A 176 -15.22 -7.19 -0.60
C ASP A 176 -14.31 -6.64 0.51
N ILE A 177 -13.68 -7.51 1.31
CA ILE A 177 -12.61 -7.15 2.26
C ILE A 177 -11.53 -6.28 1.56
N TRP A 178 -11.21 -6.62 0.31
CA TRP A 178 -10.30 -5.85 -0.55
C TRP A 178 -10.70 -4.38 -0.73
N LEU A 179 -11.98 -4.09 -1.02
CA LEU A 179 -12.46 -2.73 -1.20
C LEU A 179 -12.44 -1.96 0.12
N LEU A 180 -12.88 -2.59 1.21
CA LEU A 180 -12.92 -1.94 2.52
C LEU A 180 -11.50 -1.56 2.98
N PHE A 181 -10.50 -2.39 2.67
CA PHE A 181 -9.10 -2.04 2.92
C PHE A 181 -8.54 -0.97 1.98
N ILE A 182 -8.82 -1.02 0.68
CA ILE A 182 -8.33 -0.01 -0.26
C ILE A 182 -8.94 1.37 0.01
N MET A 183 -10.16 1.39 0.56
CA MET A 183 -10.91 2.60 0.83
C MET A 183 -10.82 3.07 2.29
N SER A 184 -10.38 2.22 3.22
CA SER A 184 -10.04 2.59 4.61
C SER A 184 -9.15 3.84 4.76
N PRO A 185 -8.21 4.16 3.84
CA PRO A 185 -7.46 5.43 3.84
C PRO A 185 -8.33 6.69 3.86
N TYR A 186 -9.55 6.64 3.34
CA TYR A 186 -10.50 7.75 3.39
C TYR A 186 -11.16 7.93 4.77
N VAL A 187 -11.16 6.90 5.61
CA VAL A 187 -11.48 7.02 7.05
C VAL A 187 -10.33 7.72 7.80
N PHE A 188 -9.13 7.75 7.22
CA PHE A 188 -7.91 8.35 7.79
C PHE A 188 -7.58 9.73 7.23
N LEU A 189 -8.33 10.23 6.24
CA LEU A 189 -8.20 11.59 5.73
C LEU A 189 -9.24 12.49 6.44
N ASN A 190 -8.84 13.21 7.47
CA ASN A 190 -9.56 14.41 7.89
C ASN A 190 -8.61 15.61 7.87
N ARG A 191 -8.98 16.61 7.08
CA ARG A 191 -8.16 17.78 6.72
C ARG A 191 -8.10 18.86 7.80
N SER A 192 -8.83 18.77 8.91
CA SER A 192 -9.06 19.98 9.74
C SER A 192 -9.11 19.85 11.26
N ASP A 193 -8.70 18.75 11.90
CA ASP A 193 -8.18 18.73 13.28
C ASP A 193 -8.21 17.31 13.87
N SER A 194 -7.02 16.80 14.22
CA SER A 194 -6.71 15.83 15.28
C SER A 194 -7.68 14.70 15.67
N HIS A 195 -8.49 14.13 14.77
CA HIS A 195 -9.19 12.87 15.04
C HIS A 195 -8.97 11.85 13.94
N PHE A 196 -7.80 11.20 14.00
CA PHE A 196 -7.67 9.81 13.59
C PHE A 196 -8.69 8.97 14.38
N ILE A 197 -9.27 7.93 13.79
CA ILE A 197 -9.56 6.74 14.58
C ILE A 197 -8.19 6.30 15.10
N SER A 198 -7.89 6.63 16.35
CA SER A 198 -6.56 6.44 16.92
C SER A 198 -6.12 5.00 16.68
N LEU A 199 -4.80 4.77 16.54
CA LEU A 199 -4.26 3.41 16.46
C LEU A 199 -4.89 2.51 17.52
N THR A 200 -5.15 3.04 18.72
CA THR A 200 -5.84 2.37 19.83
C THR A 200 -7.30 2.00 19.53
N LYS A 201 -8.09 2.82 18.84
CA LYS A 201 -9.47 2.52 18.46
C LYS A 201 -9.53 1.51 17.31
N THR A 202 -8.63 1.62 16.33
CA THR A 202 -8.51 0.64 15.23
C THR A 202 -7.98 -0.70 15.72
N THR A 203 -6.97 -0.70 16.61
CA THR A 203 -6.48 -1.94 17.24
C THR A 203 -7.49 -2.56 18.18
N LYS A 204 -8.33 -1.75 18.86
CA LYS A 204 -9.46 -2.27 19.62
C LYS A 204 -10.47 -2.97 18.70
N MET A 205 -10.86 -2.37 17.57
CA MET A 205 -11.74 -3.02 16.59
C MET A 205 -11.13 -4.30 16.00
N VAL A 206 -9.83 -4.31 15.70
CA VAL A 206 -9.12 -5.51 15.23
C VAL A 206 -9.02 -6.57 16.32
N LYS A 207 -8.77 -6.17 17.58
CA LYS A 207 -8.72 -7.07 18.73
C LYS A 207 -10.10 -7.68 19.00
N ASP A 208 -11.15 -6.87 18.96
CA ASP A 208 -12.54 -7.31 19.12
C ASP A 208 -12.96 -8.25 17.95
N ALA A 209 -12.50 -7.98 16.72
CA ALA A 209 -12.70 -8.89 15.59
C ALA A 209 -11.90 -10.20 15.75
N SER A 210 -10.66 -10.15 16.25
CA SER A 210 -9.84 -11.34 16.50
C SER A 210 -10.42 -12.26 17.57
N LEU A 211 -11.04 -11.68 18.61
CA LEU A 211 -11.74 -12.40 19.67
C LEU A 211 -13.05 -13.06 19.15
N ASN A 212 -13.70 -12.46 18.15
CA ASN A 212 -14.88 -13.07 17.50
C ASN A 212 -14.50 -14.13 16.45
N ILE A 213 -13.27 -14.11 15.93
CA ILE A 213 -12.78 -15.11 14.96
C ILE A 213 -12.34 -16.40 15.66
N SER A 214 -11.87 -16.36 16.92
CA SER A 214 -11.52 -17.57 17.68
C SER A 214 -12.71 -18.51 17.93
N ASP A 215 -13.94 -18.01 17.88
CA ASP A 215 -15.15 -18.81 18.07
C ASP A 215 -15.71 -19.43 16.77
N LYS A 216 -15.23 -19.03 15.59
CA LYS A 216 -15.72 -19.53 14.30
C LYS A 216 -14.67 -20.22 13.42
N TRP A 217 -13.40 -19.93 13.62
CA TRP A 217 -12.28 -20.55 12.89
C TRP A 217 -11.27 -21.05 13.90
N GLY A 218 -11.53 -22.25 14.43
CA GLY A 218 -10.59 -22.93 15.34
C GLY A 218 -9.21 -23.04 14.68
N PHE A 219 -8.25 -22.33 15.26
CA PHE A 219 -6.83 -22.65 15.16
C PHE A 219 -6.45 -23.53 16.35
#